data_AF-A0A2U0RXE4-F1
#
_entry.id   AF-A0A2U0RXE4-F1
#
_cell.length_a   1.000
_cell.length_b   1.000
_cell.length_c   1.000
_cell.angle_alpha   90.00
_cell.angle_beta   90.00
_cell.angle_gamma   90.00
#
_symmetry.space_group_name_H-M   'P 1'
#
loop_
_entity.id
_entity.type
_entity.pdbx_description
1 polymer ?
#
loop_
_entity_poly.entity_id
_entity_poly.type
_entity_poly.pdbx_seq_one_letter_code
_entity_poly.pdbx_strand_id
1 'polypeptide(L)'
;MVETKYCSPKCRLFKCMKRAVIYQGNRIWCRWTDEECSVANCSYATCVRRQLLPGGVCGESVKRKTVELRPEEDMMPSVKFKSKALRKLRDNEFY
;
A
#
# COMPACT_ATOMS: atom_id res chain seq x y z
N MET A 1 4.20 -18.87 -9.53
CA MET A 1 3.40 -17.63 -9.40
C MET A 1 2.80 -17.62 -8.02
N VAL A 2 2.85 -16.50 -7.30
CA VAL A 2 2.24 -16.41 -5.96
C VAL A 2 0.80 -15.96 -6.16
N GLU A 3 -0.16 -16.81 -5.82
CA GLU A 3 -1.58 -16.46 -5.86
C GLU A 3 -1.88 -15.36 -4.84
N THR A 4 -2.45 -14.26 -5.32
CA THR A 4 -2.87 -13.15 -4.47
C THR A 4 -4.11 -13.56 -3.68
N LYS A 5 -3.96 -13.80 -2.38
CA LYS A 5 -5.09 -14.09 -1.49
C LYS A 5 -5.71 -12.80 -0.97
N TYR A 6 -7.03 -12.75 -0.98
CA TYR A 6 -7.80 -11.66 -0.40
C TYR A 6 -8.20 -11.97 1.04
N CYS A 7 -8.27 -10.94 1.87
CA CYS A 7 -8.79 -11.05 3.21
C CYS A 7 -10.30 -11.24 3.18
N SER A 8 -10.79 -12.19 3.98
CA SER A 8 -12.20 -12.46 4.17
C SER A 8 -12.63 -12.16 5.60
N PRO A 9 -13.91 -11.83 5.85
CA PRO A 9 -14.38 -11.57 7.21
C PRO A 9 -14.48 -12.83 8.08
N LYS A 10 -14.36 -14.02 7.45
CA LYS A 10 -14.23 -15.33 8.10
C LYS A 10 -12.82 -15.62 8.61
N CYS A 11 -11.84 -14.80 8.22
CA CYS A 11 -10.48 -14.98 8.68
C CYS A 11 -10.40 -14.81 10.20
N ARG A 12 -9.72 -15.73 10.90
CA ARG A 12 -9.53 -15.68 12.36
C ARG A 12 -8.80 -14.43 12.84
N LEU A 13 -8.01 -13.81 11.95
CA LEU A 13 -7.24 -12.61 12.24
C LEU A 13 -7.98 -11.32 11.89
N PHE A 14 -9.15 -11.42 11.25
CA PHE A 14 -9.97 -10.26 10.92
C PHE A 14 -10.65 -9.72 12.18
N LYS A 15 -10.65 -8.40 12.32
CA LYS A 15 -11.36 -7.69 13.39
C LYS A 15 -11.97 -6.41 12.82
N CYS A 16 -13.21 -6.14 13.20
CA CYS A 16 -13.85 -4.87 12.91
C CYS A 16 -13.58 -3.89 14.07
N MET A 17 -12.95 -2.74 13.78
CA MET A 17 -12.64 -1.74 14.81
C MET A 17 -13.93 -1.14 15.43
N LYS A 18 -14.96 -0.96 14.60
CA LYS A 18 -16.29 -0.46 15.00
C LYS A 18 -17.14 -1.49 15.75
N ARG A 19 -16.72 -2.76 15.82
CA ARG A 19 -17.48 -3.88 16.41
C ARG A 19 -18.92 -3.99 15.89
N ALA A 20 -19.15 -3.58 14.65
CA ALA A 20 -20.47 -3.57 14.02
C ALA A 20 -20.76 -4.86 13.22
N VAL A 21 -19.79 -5.78 13.14
CA VAL A 21 -19.95 -7.02 12.38
C VAL A 21 -20.77 -8.05 13.17
N ILE A 22 -21.73 -8.68 12.50
CA ILE A 22 -22.59 -9.74 13.04
C ILE A 22 -22.39 -10.98 12.18
N TYR A 23 -22.13 -12.11 12.84
CA TYR A 23 -21.98 -13.40 12.18
C TYR A 23 -23.31 -14.16 12.24
N GLN A 24 -24.05 -14.21 11.13
CA GLN A 24 -25.31 -14.93 11.00
C GLN A 24 -25.10 -16.20 10.17
N GLY A 25 -24.54 -17.23 10.80
CA GLY A 25 -24.23 -18.50 10.16
C GLY A 25 -23.20 -18.33 9.02
N ASN A 26 -23.67 -18.42 7.77
CA ASN A 26 -22.80 -18.28 6.59
C ASN A 26 -22.65 -16.83 6.10
N ARG A 27 -23.57 -15.94 6.49
CA ARG A 27 -23.58 -14.52 6.08
C ARG A 27 -22.96 -13.67 7.16
N ILE A 28 -22.25 -12.63 6.73
CA ILE A 28 -21.55 -11.72 7.62
C ILE A 28 -22.09 -10.33 7.36
N TRP A 29 -22.82 -9.81 8.33
CA TRP A 29 -23.56 -8.57 8.19
C TRP A 29 -22.86 -7.42 8.92
N CYS A 30 -22.94 -6.22 8.39
CA CYS A 30 -22.51 -5.00 9.07
C CYS A 30 -23.75 -4.29 9.62
N ARG A 31 -23.93 -4.25 10.95
CA ARG A 31 -25.04 -3.54 11.60
C ARG A 31 -25.06 -2.03 11.33
N TRP A 32 -23.92 -1.46 10.95
CA TRP A 32 -23.80 -0.01 10.77
C TRP A 32 -24.31 0.46 9.41
N THR A 33 -23.88 -0.18 8.33
CA THR A 33 -24.33 0.10 6.96
C THR A 33 -25.55 -0.72 6.55
N ASP A 34 -25.91 -1.73 7.34
CA ASP A 34 -26.94 -2.71 7.01
C ASP A 34 -26.69 -3.40 5.66
N GLU A 35 -25.43 -3.78 5.44
CA GLU A 35 -24.95 -4.41 4.22
C GLU A 35 -24.07 -5.63 4.54
N GLU A 36 -23.81 -6.46 3.53
CA GLU A 36 -22.86 -7.56 3.66
C GLU A 36 -21.43 -7.03 3.85
N CYS A 37 -20.67 -7.65 4.76
CA CYS A 37 -19.37 -7.17 5.17
C CYS A 37 -18.32 -7.31 4.06
N SER A 38 -17.96 -6.18 3.44
CA SER A 38 -16.85 -6.09 2.47
C SER A 38 -15.56 -5.64 3.15
N VAL A 39 -14.58 -6.52 3.27
CA VAL A 39 -13.27 -6.22 3.88
C VAL A 39 -12.45 -5.24 3.03
N ALA A 40 -12.56 -5.32 1.71
CA ALA A 40 -11.76 -4.51 0.79
C ALA A 40 -12.12 -3.02 0.82
N ASN A 41 -13.40 -2.70 1.04
CA ASN A 41 -13.92 -1.33 1.01
C ASN A 41 -14.23 -0.74 2.40
N CYS A 42 -13.92 -1.46 3.48
CA CYS A 42 -14.23 -1.00 4.83
C CYS A 42 -13.01 -0.35 5.49
N SER A 43 -13.11 0.92 5.84
CA SER A 43 -12.08 1.65 6.61
C SER A 43 -11.88 1.12 8.03
N TYR A 44 -12.88 0.43 8.58
CA TYR A 44 -12.84 -0.17 9.92
C TYR A 44 -12.39 -1.63 9.92
N ALA A 45 -12.15 -2.22 8.74
CA ALA A 45 -11.57 -3.55 8.63
C ALA A 45 -10.11 -3.51 9.06
N THR A 46 -9.74 -4.35 10.02
CA THR A 46 -8.33 -4.47 10.43
C THR A 46 -7.95 -5.93 10.61
N CYS A 47 -6.69 -6.24 10.33
CA CYS A 47 -6.09 -7.53 10.63
C CYS A 47 -5.28 -7.41 11.92
N VAL A 48 -5.43 -8.36 12.85
CA VAL A 48 -4.67 -8.37 14.11
C VAL A 48 -3.16 -8.35 13.86
N ARG A 49 -2.69 -9.01 12.80
CA ARG A 49 -1.28 -9.02 12.38
C ARG A 49 -0.87 -7.80 11.55
N ARG A 50 -1.77 -6.85 11.30
CA ARG A 50 -1.55 -5.64 10.47
C ARG A 50 -1.12 -5.95 9.03
N GLN A 51 -1.56 -7.11 8.51
CA GLN A 51 -1.26 -7.57 7.15
C GLN A 51 -2.35 -7.22 6.13
N LEU A 52 -3.38 -6.44 6.49
CA LEU A 52 -4.42 -6.05 5.55
C LEU A 52 -3.90 -4.87 4.71
N LEU A 53 -3.69 -5.09 3.41
CA LEU A 53 -3.27 -4.04 2.48
C LEU A 53 -4.50 -3.33 1.88
N PRO A 54 -4.32 -2.08 1.38
CA PRO A 54 -5.33 -1.40 0.59
C PRO A 54 -5.83 -2.29 -0.57
N GLY A 55 -7.14 -2.33 -0.80
CA GLY A 55 -7.76 -3.25 -1.77
C GLY A 55 -8.06 -4.65 -1.25
N GLY A 56 -7.86 -4.90 0.06
CA GLY A 56 -8.25 -6.15 0.71
C GLY A 56 -7.28 -7.31 0.48
N VAL A 57 -6.06 -7.04 0.02
CA VAL A 57 -5.03 -8.07 -0.21
C VAL A 57 -4.39 -8.48 1.12
N CYS A 58 -4.16 -9.78 1.30
CA CYS A 58 -3.46 -10.30 2.47
C CYS A 58 -1.94 -10.21 2.28
N GLY A 59 -1.29 -9.35 3.07
CA GLY A 59 0.16 -9.14 3.11
C GLY A 59 0.96 -10.39 3.48
N GLU A 60 0.34 -11.41 4.10
CA GLU A 60 0.99 -12.71 4.33
C GLU A 60 1.31 -13.43 3.02
N SER A 61 0.54 -13.18 1.96
CA SER A 61 0.76 -13.78 0.64
C SER A 61 1.76 -12.98 -0.21
N VAL A 62 2.04 -11.73 0.14
CA VAL A 62 2.92 -10.86 -0.64
C VAL A 62 4.36 -11.07 -0.16
N LYS A 63 5.13 -11.89 -0.89
CA LYS A 63 6.58 -11.96 -0.70
C LYS A 63 7.21 -10.63 -1.15
N ARG A 64 7.99 -9.99 -0.28
CA ARG A 64 8.82 -8.84 -0.65
C ARG A 64 9.73 -9.25 -1.80
N LYS A 65 9.56 -8.64 -2.96
CA LYS A 65 10.60 -8.61 -3.99
C LYS A 65 11.59 -7.55 -3.55
N THR A 66 12.54 -7.92 -2.69
CA THR A 66 13.75 -7.12 -2.53
C THR A 66 14.54 -7.31 -3.82
N VAL A 67 14.24 -6.48 -4.82
CA VAL A 67 15.20 -6.25 -5.89
C VAL A 67 16.30 -5.46 -5.21
N GLU A 68 17.48 -6.05 -5.08
CA GLU A 68 18.67 -5.27 -4.76
C GLU A 68 18.91 -4.36 -5.96
N LEU A 69 18.30 -3.17 -5.93
CA LEU A 69 18.69 -2.05 -6.76
C LEU A 69 20.11 -1.72 -6.30
N ARG A 70 21.10 -2.32 -6.97
CA ARG A 70 22.47 -1.82 -6.93
C ARG A 70 22.36 -0.35 -7.38
N PRO A 71 22.86 0.63 -6.61
CA PRO A 71 22.80 2.05 -6.97
C PRO A 71 23.62 2.44 -8.22
N GLU A 72 23.94 1.49 -9.10
CA GLU A 72 25.02 1.62 -10.07
C GLU A 72 24.58 2.13 -11.45
N GLU A 73 23.27 2.21 -11.73
CA GLU A 73 22.79 2.45 -13.10
C GLU A 73 21.95 3.72 -13.31
N ASP A 74 21.71 4.53 -12.26
CA ASP A 74 21.38 5.95 -12.46
C ASP A 74 22.68 6.75 -12.64
N MET A 75 23.43 6.37 -13.68
CA MET A 75 24.34 7.30 -14.34
C MET A 75 23.46 8.42 -14.87
N MET A 76 23.23 9.44 -14.03
CA MET A 76 22.89 10.79 -14.50
C MET A 76 23.68 11.01 -15.78
N PRO A 77 23.03 11.35 -16.91
CA PRO A 77 23.77 11.73 -18.09
C PRO A 77 24.66 12.88 -17.65
N SER A 78 25.96 12.65 -17.56
CA SER A 78 26.93 13.66 -17.16
C SER A 78 26.92 14.70 -18.27
N VAL A 79 26.05 15.69 -18.15
CA VAL A 79 26.03 16.85 -19.04
C VAL A 79 27.36 17.53 -18.79
N LYS A 80 28.32 17.31 -19.67
CA LYS A 80 29.63 17.96 -19.64
C LYS A 80 29.40 19.46 -19.85
N PHE A 81 29.13 20.20 -18.78
CA PHE A 81 29.13 21.65 -18.82
C PHE A 81 30.56 22.11 -19.12
N LYS A 82 30.78 22.63 -20.34
CA LYS A 82 32.01 23.35 -20.67
C LYS A 82 32.12 24.52 -19.70
N SER A 83 33.29 24.67 -19.07
CA SER A 83 33.60 25.54 -17.93
C SER A 83 33.21 27.02 -18.07
N LYS A 84 32.85 27.47 -19.28
CA LYS A 84 32.41 28.84 -19.57
C LYS A 84 30.91 29.09 -19.29
N ALA A 85 30.09 28.05 -19.13
CA ALA A 85 28.65 28.19 -18.88
C ALA A 85 28.29 28.35 -17.39
N LEU A 86 29.16 27.95 -16.46
CA LEU A 86 28.91 28.04 -15.02
C LEU A 86 28.92 29.50 -14.51
N ARG A 87 29.64 30.41 -15.19
CA ARG A 87 29.74 31.82 -14.76
C ARG A 87 28.44 32.61 -14.96
N LYS A 88 27.59 32.24 -15.93
CA LYS A 88 26.35 32.97 -16.25
C LYS A 88 25.18 32.68 -15.31
N LEU A 89 25.21 31.56 -14.58
CA LEU A 89 24.15 31.20 -13.62
C LEU A 89 24.31 31.92 -12.28
N ARG A 90 25.48 32.51 -12.00
CA ARG A 90 25.75 33.21 -10.73
C ARG A 90 25.30 34.66 -10.72
N ASP A 91 24.96 35.25 -11.86
CA ASP A 91 24.67 36.69 -12.00
C ASP A 91 23.17 37.01 -12.21
N ASN A 92 22.27 36.04 -12.04
CA ASN A 92 20.83 36.31 -11.90
C ASN A 92 20.39 35.99 -10.47
N GLU A 93 20.87 36.79 -9.51
CA GLU A 93 20.08 37.04 -8.31
C GLU A 93 18.80 37.74 -8.74
N PHE A 94 17.67 37.07 -8.50
CA PHE A 94 16.35 37.65 -8.61
C PHE A 94 16.25 38.86 -7.67
N TYR A 95 15.90 40.02 -8.22
CA TYR A 95 15.37 41.18 -7.49
C TYR A 95 13.96 41.47 -7.98
#